data_AF-A0A9X0WD91-F1
#
_entry.id   AF-A0A9X0WD91-F1
#
_cell.length_a   1.000
_cell.length_b   1.000
_cell.length_c   1.000
_cell.angle_alpha   90.00
_cell.angle_beta   90.00
_cell.angle_gamma   90.00
#
_symmetry.space_group_name_H-M   'P 1'
#
loop_
_entity.id
_entity.type
_entity.pdbx_description
1 polymer ?
#
loop_
_entity_poly.entity_id
_entity_poly.type
_entity_poly.pdbx_seq_one_letter_code
_entity_poly.pdbx_strand_id
1 'polypeptide(L)'
;MSLASFLQHSFADQPPTGWSCRHEVAVLSKELERVLGFAPRADVLLEHAETNRRVWIEFEISRADPVANHMKFAVGHLFAPQLPEDSFVSMMSDHVAAGRKNLGASAVMLMRRLGMQAFQVPLFPSLPGTLVKTLNHLPQRELLDQHLDVDAEIERALSISEPVYVDQSNRIFFASNTFEISLNVLHWNQSAASSDGARQWGKRTVTYFVYDPRSELFAPSKFCAFMPIASIAGSMESGASKTTLGMTMADYCSIDANEHRFDGSVARKHFLRRLGYRLLPTDESPRLFSRFKDWLEAHRQQVRVHPRRAHLLVPAHVS
;
A
#
# COMPACT_ATOMS: atom_id res chain seq x y z
N MET A 1 -14.89 -12.17 21.76
CA MET A 1 -13.95 -11.12 21.28
C MET A 1 -13.55 -11.52 19.87
N SER A 2 -13.62 -10.62 18.89
CA SER A 2 -13.22 -10.90 17.51
C SER A 2 -11.70 -10.73 17.33
N LEU A 3 -11.16 -11.12 16.17
CA LEU A 3 -9.75 -10.85 15.84
C LEU A 3 -9.46 -9.34 15.82
N ALA A 4 -10.42 -8.50 15.38
CA ALA A 4 -10.26 -7.05 15.40
C ALA A 4 -10.07 -6.54 16.82
N SER A 5 -10.93 -6.96 17.77
CA SER A 5 -10.79 -6.57 19.17
C SER A 5 -9.48 -7.10 19.77
N PHE A 6 -9.04 -8.31 19.42
CA PHE A 6 -7.72 -8.80 19.85
C PHE A 6 -6.60 -7.86 19.38
N LEU A 7 -6.58 -7.48 18.09
CA LEU A 7 -5.56 -6.59 17.54
C LEU A 7 -5.59 -5.20 18.16
N GLN A 8 -6.78 -4.63 18.40
CA GLN A 8 -6.94 -3.34 19.09
C GLN A 8 -6.23 -3.33 20.44
N HIS A 9 -6.40 -4.38 21.25
CA HIS A 9 -5.71 -4.50 22.54
C HIS A 9 -4.22 -4.76 22.35
N SER A 10 -3.83 -5.68 21.45
CA SER A 10 -2.41 -6.01 21.24
C SER A 10 -1.59 -4.82 20.73
N PHE A 11 -2.15 -3.96 19.89
CA PHE A 11 -1.51 -2.71 19.47
C PHE A 11 -1.39 -1.72 20.64
N ALA A 12 -2.40 -1.63 21.50
CA ALA A 12 -2.39 -0.74 22.66
C ALA A 12 -1.40 -1.19 23.75
N ASP A 13 -1.23 -2.50 23.91
CA ASP A 13 -0.32 -3.09 24.90
C ASP A 13 1.16 -3.03 24.47
N GLN A 14 1.42 -2.88 23.16
CA GLN A 14 2.77 -2.89 22.57
C GLN A 14 3.00 -1.66 21.69
N PRO A 15 2.89 -0.43 22.22
CA PRO A 15 3.16 0.76 21.42
C PRO A 15 4.65 0.80 21.05
N PRO A 16 5.00 1.13 19.80
CA PRO A 16 6.39 1.32 19.40
C PRO A 16 7.07 2.42 20.21
N THR A 17 8.39 2.34 20.36
CA THR A 17 9.19 3.38 21.03
C THR A 17 8.91 4.76 20.43
N GLY A 18 8.56 5.73 21.28
CA GLY A 18 8.23 7.10 20.88
C GLY A 18 6.77 7.33 20.47
N TRP A 19 5.96 6.27 20.47
CA TRP A 19 4.53 6.33 20.14
C TRP A 19 3.67 6.03 21.37
N SER A 20 2.51 6.65 21.42
CA SER A 20 1.40 6.25 22.28
C SER A 20 0.34 5.57 21.41
N CYS A 21 -0.38 4.62 22.00
CA CYS A 21 -1.43 3.88 21.30
C CYS A 21 -2.73 3.94 22.10
N ARG A 22 -3.85 4.16 21.40
CA ARG A 22 -5.21 4.10 21.93
C ARG A 22 -6.08 3.32 20.93
N HIS A 23 -7.14 2.68 21.40
CA HIS A 23 -8.08 1.98 20.54
C HIS A 23 -9.50 2.58 20.66
N GLU A 24 -10.35 2.34 19.66
CA GLU A 24 -11.74 2.85 19.59
C GLU A 24 -11.84 4.38 19.72
N VAL A 25 -10.94 5.10 19.05
CA VAL A 25 -10.78 6.55 19.23
C VAL A 25 -11.76 7.33 18.35
N ALA A 26 -12.48 8.27 18.95
CA ALA A 26 -13.35 9.19 18.24
C ALA A 26 -12.56 10.11 17.30
N VAL A 27 -12.95 10.13 16.03
CA VAL A 27 -12.34 11.01 15.02
C VAL A 27 -13.00 12.40 15.02
N LEU A 28 -14.30 12.46 15.33
CA LEU A 28 -15.11 13.67 15.29
C LEU A 28 -15.56 14.10 16.69
N SER A 29 -15.91 15.38 16.83
CA SER A 29 -16.58 15.88 18.03
C SER A 29 -18.00 15.33 18.13
N LYS A 30 -18.53 15.16 19.35
CA LYS A 30 -19.91 14.70 19.57
C LYS A 30 -20.96 15.58 18.88
N GLU A 31 -20.65 16.86 18.67
CA GLU A 31 -21.51 17.77 17.92
C GLU A 31 -21.55 17.41 16.44
N LEU A 32 -20.41 17.23 15.79
CA LEU A 32 -20.36 16.83 14.38
C LEU A 32 -20.98 15.44 14.17
N GLU A 33 -20.77 14.51 15.10
CA GLU A 33 -21.41 13.18 15.02
C GLU A 33 -22.94 13.27 15.00
N ARG A 34 -23.50 14.16 15.82
CA ARG A 34 -24.94 14.41 15.88
C ARG A 34 -25.46 15.09 14.60
N VAL A 35 -24.69 15.99 14.01
CA VAL A 35 -25.04 16.66 12.74
C VAL A 35 -24.98 15.68 11.57
N LEU A 36 -23.93 14.86 11.49
CA LEU A 36 -23.69 13.95 10.37
C LEU A 36 -24.49 12.64 10.47
N GLY A 37 -24.95 12.28 11.67
CA GLY A 37 -25.71 11.05 11.91
C GLY A 37 -24.86 9.78 11.97
N PHE A 38 -23.54 9.90 12.07
CA PHE A 38 -22.62 8.78 12.27
C PHE A 38 -21.39 9.20 13.09
N ALA A 39 -20.77 8.23 13.75
CA ALA A 39 -19.61 8.44 14.62
C ALA A 39 -18.44 7.56 14.15
N PRO A 40 -17.53 8.07 13.31
CA PRO A 40 -16.32 7.33 12.95
C PRO A 40 -15.44 7.14 14.19
N ARG A 41 -15.00 5.90 14.38
CA ARG A 41 -14.08 5.48 15.43
C ARG A 41 -12.94 4.78 14.73
N ALA A 42 -11.70 5.16 15.04
CA ALA A 42 -10.56 4.38 14.59
C ALA A 42 -10.37 3.18 15.50
N ASP A 43 -10.20 2.00 14.91
CA ASP A 43 -9.86 0.79 15.66
C ASP A 43 -8.62 1.05 16.51
N VAL A 44 -7.58 1.65 15.93
CA VAL A 44 -6.35 2.05 16.62
C VAL A 44 -5.92 3.46 16.18
N LEU A 45 -5.42 4.23 17.14
CA LEU A 45 -4.72 5.49 16.92
C LEU A 45 -3.32 5.41 17.53
N LEU A 46 -2.30 5.49 16.67
CA LEU A 46 -0.92 5.71 17.08
C LEU A 46 -0.60 7.21 17.00
N GLU A 47 0.00 7.77 18.04
CA GLU A 47 0.38 9.19 18.11
C GLU A 47 1.82 9.33 18.60
N HIS A 48 2.67 9.96 17.78
CA HIS A 48 4.09 10.13 18.07
C HIS A 48 4.30 11.28 19.07
N ALA A 49 5.01 11.02 20.17
CA ALA A 49 5.11 11.95 21.29
C ALA A 49 5.79 13.28 20.95
N GLU A 50 6.79 13.28 20.07
CA GLU A 50 7.56 14.49 19.74
C GLU A 50 6.98 15.30 18.57
N THR A 51 6.40 14.63 17.56
CA THR A 51 5.97 15.27 16.31
C THR A 51 4.46 15.51 16.27
N ASN A 52 3.70 14.95 17.23
CA ASN A 52 2.24 14.88 17.22
C ASN A 52 1.64 14.26 15.94
N ARG A 53 2.44 13.53 15.17
CA ARG A 53 1.98 12.81 13.99
C ARG A 53 1.07 11.67 14.41
N ARG A 54 -0.08 11.52 13.74
CA ARG A 54 -1.05 10.46 14.02
C ARG A 54 -1.20 9.47 12.89
N VAL A 55 -1.35 8.20 13.23
CA VAL A 55 -1.72 7.13 12.30
C VAL A 55 -3.01 6.48 12.80
N TRP A 56 -4.09 6.71 12.08
CA TRP A 56 -5.41 6.15 12.30
C TRP A 56 -5.50 4.83 11.54
N ILE A 57 -5.80 3.73 12.23
CA ILE A 57 -5.79 2.38 11.67
C ILE A 57 -7.19 1.78 11.76
N GLU A 58 -7.66 1.20 10.65
CA GLU A 58 -8.87 0.38 10.57
C GLU A 58 -8.51 -1.07 10.21
N PHE A 59 -9.00 -2.05 10.97
CA PHE A 59 -8.85 -3.47 10.68
C PHE A 59 -10.05 -3.99 9.87
N GLU A 60 -9.87 -4.12 8.57
CA GLU A 60 -10.90 -4.62 7.66
C GLU A 60 -10.84 -6.17 7.58
N ILE A 61 -11.35 -6.82 8.62
CA ILE A 61 -11.33 -8.29 8.78
C ILE A 61 -12.67 -8.91 8.39
N SER A 62 -12.68 -9.79 7.38
CA SER A 62 -13.90 -10.51 6.96
C SER A 62 -15.07 -9.61 6.56
N ARG A 63 -14.78 -8.38 6.13
CA ARG A 63 -15.79 -7.33 5.91
C ARG A 63 -16.59 -7.56 4.63
N ALA A 64 -17.90 -7.29 4.73
CA ALA A 64 -18.80 -7.33 3.59
C ALA A 64 -18.75 -6.05 2.74
N ASP A 65 -18.51 -4.91 3.38
CA ASP A 65 -18.38 -3.61 2.73
C ASP A 65 -17.32 -2.77 3.44
N PRO A 66 -16.04 -2.87 3.04
CA PRO A 66 -14.98 -2.07 3.65
C PRO A 66 -15.11 -0.58 3.32
N VAL A 67 -15.81 -0.20 2.24
CA VAL A 67 -15.86 1.18 1.77
C VAL A 67 -16.70 2.07 2.67
N ALA A 68 -17.70 1.50 3.36
CA ALA A 68 -18.50 2.25 4.33
C ALA A 68 -17.63 2.93 5.40
N ASN A 69 -16.59 2.28 5.91
CA ASN A 69 -15.66 2.89 6.87
C ASN A 69 -14.83 3.99 6.21
N HIS A 70 -14.18 3.69 5.08
CA HIS A 70 -13.41 4.67 4.31
C HIS A 70 -14.21 5.96 4.06
N MET A 71 -15.48 5.84 3.68
CA MET A 71 -16.36 6.97 3.44
C MET A 71 -16.68 7.76 4.70
N LYS A 72 -16.87 7.12 5.87
CA LYS A 72 -17.08 7.85 7.14
C LYS A 72 -15.86 8.72 7.48
N PHE A 73 -14.65 8.19 7.29
CA PHE A 73 -13.41 8.94 7.51
C PHE A 73 -13.22 10.06 6.48
N ALA A 74 -13.50 9.77 5.20
CA ALA A 74 -13.44 10.76 4.12
C ALA A 74 -14.39 11.93 4.35
N VAL A 75 -15.64 11.64 4.69
CA VAL A 75 -16.64 12.67 5.01
C VAL A 75 -16.23 13.41 6.28
N GLY A 76 -15.78 12.70 7.32
CA GLY A 76 -15.25 13.32 8.53
C GLY A 76 -14.14 14.34 8.23
N HIS A 77 -13.20 14.00 7.33
CA HIS A 77 -12.13 14.89 6.90
C HIS A 77 -12.63 16.17 6.20
N LEU A 78 -13.77 16.14 5.51
CA LEU A 78 -14.34 17.34 4.89
C LEU A 78 -14.85 18.36 5.90
N PHE A 79 -15.32 17.90 7.06
CA PHE A 79 -15.87 18.77 8.13
C PHE A 79 -14.85 19.08 9.23
N ALA A 80 -13.92 18.16 9.48
CA ALA A 80 -12.81 18.29 10.42
C ALA A 80 -11.54 17.73 9.77
N PRO A 81 -10.83 18.53 8.96
CA PRO A 81 -9.64 18.09 8.26
C PRO A 81 -8.58 17.54 9.21
N GLN A 82 -8.00 16.40 8.83
CA GLN A 82 -6.83 15.83 9.48
C GLN A 82 -5.60 16.69 9.19
N LEU A 83 -4.60 16.63 10.06
CA LEU A 83 -3.36 17.38 9.84
C LEU A 83 -2.62 16.81 8.63
N PRO A 84 -1.82 17.63 7.92
CA PRO A 84 -1.12 17.17 6.72
C PRO A 84 -0.20 15.98 6.94
N GLU A 85 0.33 15.77 8.15
CA GLU A 85 1.20 14.63 8.49
C GLU A 85 0.46 13.44 9.10
N ASP A 86 -0.84 13.58 9.36
CA ASP A 86 -1.66 12.45 9.80
C ASP A 86 -1.90 11.48 8.65
N SER A 87 -1.99 10.20 8.98
CA SER A 87 -2.27 9.14 8.00
C SER A 87 -3.45 8.28 8.41
N PHE A 88 -4.24 7.87 7.42
CA PHE A 88 -5.26 6.84 7.55
C PHE A 88 -4.76 5.54 6.92
N VAL A 89 -4.81 4.41 7.63
CA VAL A 89 -4.34 3.11 7.17
C VAL A 89 -5.43 2.06 7.36
N SER A 90 -5.97 1.55 6.25
CA SER A 90 -6.87 0.41 6.25
C SER A 90 -6.06 -0.89 6.11
N MET A 91 -6.01 -1.70 7.16
CA MET A 91 -5.36 -3.01 7.16
C MET A 91 -6.38 -4.09 6.76
N MET A 92 -6.24 -4.61 5.55
CA MET A 92 -7.23 -5.45 4.87
C MET A 92 -6.82 -6.91 4.88
N SER A 93 -7.65 -7.79 5.45
CA SER A 93 -7.31 -9.22 5.50
C SER A 93 -7.61 -9.96 4.20
N ASP A 94 -6.91 -11.08 4.00
CA ASP A 94 -7.10 -11.90 2.80
C ASP A 94 -8.43 -12.68 2.77
N HIS A 95 -9.21 -12.66 3.85
CA HIS A 95 -10.59 -13.18 3.84
C HIS A 95 -11.58 -12.24 3.14
N VAL A 96 -11.24 -10.95 2.99
CA VAL A 96 -12.05 -10.02 2.22
C VAL A 96 -11.96 -10.35 0.72
N ALA A 97 -13.12 -10.47 0.07
CA ALA A 97 -13.19 -10.82 -1.35
C ALA A 97 -12.39 -9.85 -2.22
N ALA A 98 -11.69 -10.35 -3.24
CA ALA A 98 -10.77 -9.56 -4.08
C ALA A 98 -11.42 -8.31 -4.69
N GLY A 99 -12.67 -8.41 -5.17
CA GLY A 99 -13.41 -7.25 -5.70
C GLY A 99 -13.63 -6.15 -4.66
N ARG A 100 -13.92 -6.53 -3.41
CA ARG A 100 -14.10 -5.59 -2.29
C ARG A 100 -12.77 -4.98 -1.84
N LYS A 101 -11.68 -5.75 -1.85
CA LYS A 101 -10.33 -5.23 -1.61
C LYS A 101 -9.91 -4.18 -2.66
N ASN A 102 -10.24 -4.41 -3.93
CA ASN A 102 -10.01 -3.43 -4.99
C ASN A 102 -10.88 -2.19 -4.80
N LEU A 103 -12.15 -2.36 -4.41
CA LEU A 103 -13.04 -1.22 -4.16
C LEU A 103 -12.55 -0.38 -2.97
N GLY A 104 -12.06 -1.01 -1.90
CA GLY A 104 -11.38 -0.34 -0.79
C GLY A 104 -10.12 0.42 -1.22
N ALA A 105 -9.27 -0.19 -2.06
CA ALA A 105 -8.10 0.48 -2.62
C ALA A 105 -8.50 1.72 -3.45
N SER A 106 -9.54 1.61 -4.27
CA SER A 106 -10.10 2.75 -5.01
C SER A 106 -10.64 3.84 -4.07
N ALA A 107 -11.29 3.47 -2.98
CA ALA A 107 -11.76 4.43 -1.97
C ALA A 107 -10.59 5.18 -1.31
N VAL A 108 -9.49 4.49 -0.99
CA VAL A 108 -8.25 5.13 -0.52
C VAL A 108 -7.71 6.15 -1.53
N MET A 109 -7.75 5.84 -2.83
CA MET A 109 -7.32 6.80 -3.86
C MET A 109 -8.24 8.03 -3.93
N LEU A 110 -9.55 7.85 -3.70
CA LEU A 110 -10.48 8.97 -3.56
C LEU A 110 -10.18 9.80 -2.33
N MET A 111 -9.90 9.17 -1.17
CA MET A 111 -9.48 9.87 0.05
C MET A 111 -8.22 10.71 -0.18
N ARG A 112 -7.24 10.20 -0.93
CA ARG A 112 -6.06 10.97 -1.34
C ARG A 112 -6.39 12.19 -2.18
N ARG A 113 -7.37 12.07 -3.09
CA ARG A 113 -7.87 13.22 -3.87
C ARG A 113 -8.59 14.26 -3.02
N LEU A 114 -9.13 13.87 -1.88
CA LEU A 114 -9.70 14.78 -0.87
C LEU A 114 -8.62 15.41 0.03
N GLY A 115 -7.34 15.10 -0.17
CA GLY A 115 -6.22 15.64 0.60
C GLY A 115 -5.76 14.76 1.75
N MET A 116 -6.34 13.56 1.95
CA MET A 116 -5.92 12.67 3.03
C MET A 116 -4.66 11.88 2.67
N GLN A 117 -3.76 11.66 3.63
CA GLN A 117 -2.73 10.62 3.49
C GLN A 117 -3.32 9.25 3.82
N ALA A 118 -4.03 8.66 2.86
CA ALA A 118 -4.70 7.38 3.05
C ALA A 118 -3.92 6.21 2.43
N PHE A 119 -3.96 5.03 3.06
CA PHE A 119 -3.30 3.81 2.59
C PHE A 119 -4.20 2.60 2.84
N GLN A 120 -4.11 1.59 1.97
CA GLN A 120 -4.67 0.27 2.24
C GLN A 120 -3.53 -0.75 2.16
N VAL A 121 -3.28 -1.47 3.25
CA VAL A 121 -2.23 -2.52 3.31
C VAL A 121 -2.84 -3.89 3.58
N PRO A 122 -2.19 -4.99 3.19
CA PRO A 122 -2.59 -6.32 3.63
C PRO A 122 -2.41 -6.46 5.15
N LEU A 123 -3.41 -7.03 5.82
CA LEU A 123 -3.33 -7.50 7.21
C LEU A 123 -2.88 -8.96 7.19
N PHE A 124 -1.77 -9.26 7.86
CA PHE A 124 -1.15 -10.58 7.90
C PHE A 124 -0.93 -11.18 6.50
N PRO A 125 -0.07 -10.58 5.66
CA PRO A 125 0.10 -10.97 4.25
C PRO A 125 0.55 -12.43 4.02
N SER A 126 1.05 -13.12 5.04
CA SER A 126 1.43 -14.53 5.00
C SER A 126 0.28 -15.49 5.33
N LEU A 127 -0.84 -15.00 5.89
CA LEU A 127 -1.95 -15.84 6.31
C LEU A 127 -3.04 -15.91 5.23
N PRO A 128 -3.45 -17.12 4.81
CA PRO A 128 -4.54 -17.26 3.85
C PRO A 128 -5.87 -16.83 4.47
N GLY A 129 -6.80 -16.36 3.63
CA GLY A 129 -8.11 -15.88 4.09
C GLY A 129 -8.93 -16.92 4.86
N THR A 130 -8.76 -18.22 4.57
CA THR A 130 -9.39 -19.32 5.34
C THR A 130 -8.91 -19.36 6.78
N LEU A 131 -7.60 -19.18 7.01
CA LEU A 131 -7.03 -19.13 8.35
C LEU A 131 -7.47 -17.87 9.08
N VAL A 132 -7.46 -16.71 8.42
CA VAL A 132 -7.99 -15.47 9.01
C VAL A 132 -9.46 -15.62 9.43
N LYS A 133 -10.28 -16.29 8.60
CA LYS A 133 -11.66 -16.60 8.95
C LYS A 133 -11.74 -17.43 10.24
N THR A 134 -10.91 -18.47 10.36
CA THR A 134 -10.84 -19.29 11.58
C THR A 134 -10.45 -18.44 12.79
N LEU A 135 -9.35 -17.69 12.68
CA LEU A 135 -8.85 -16.81 13.74
C LEU A 135 -9.93 -15.84 14.23
N ASN A 136 -10.70 -15.24 13.32
CA ASN A 136 -11.74 -14.28 13.68
C ASN A 136 -12.90 -14.87 14.52
N HIS A 137 -13.02 -16.20 14.59
CA HIS A 137 -14.03 -16.88 15.40
C HIS A 137 -13.44 -17.59 16.63
N LEU A 138 -12.12 -17.55 16.83
CA LEU A 138 -11.50 -18.16 18.01
C LEU A 138 -11.80 -17.35 19.28
N PRO A 139 -11.96 -18.01 20.45
CA PRO A 139 -11.94 -17.35 21.74
C PRO A 139 -10.62 -16.60 22.00
N GLN A 140 -10.66 -15.56 22.83
CA GLN A 140 -9.49 -14.70 23.11
C GLN A 140 -8.27 -15.49 23.61
N ARG A 141 -8.48 -16.46 24.50
CA ARG A 141 -7.39 -17.29 25.03
C ARG A 141 -6.69 -18.06 23.92
N GLU A 142 -7.44 -18.63 22.99
CA GLU A 142 -6.89 -19.38 21.87
C GLU A 142 -6.18 -18.46 20.87
N LEU A 143 -6.64 -17.21 20.70
CA LEU A 143 -5.96 -16.19 19.89
C LEU A 143 -4.58 -15.82 20.47
N LEU A 144 -4.47 -15.67 21.79
CA LEU A 144 -3.18 -15.44 22.45
C LEU A 144 -2.20 -16.59 22.17
N ASP A 145 -2.69 -17.83 22.16
CA ASP A 145 -1.89 -19.02 21.89
C ASP A 145 -1.45 -19.14 20.41
N GLN A 146 -2.03 -18.36 19.48
CA GLN A 146 -1.63 -18.38 18.06
C GLN A 146 -0.31 -17.65 17.78
N HIS A 147 0.22 -16.89 18.74
CA HIS A 147 1.48 -16.13 18.58
C HIS A 147 1.50 -15.29 17.30
N LEU A 148 0.41 -14.57 17.02
CA LEU A 148 0.32 -13.69 15.86
C LEU A 148 1.38 -12.59 15.96
N ASP A 149 2.12 -12.36 14.88
CA ASP A 149 3.18 -11.34 14.80
C ASP A 149 2.57 -9.94 14.65
N VAL A 150 2.11 -9.38 15.77
CA VAL A 150 1.47 -8.05 15.84
C VAL A 150 2.50 -6.95 15.59
N ASP A 151 3.74 -7.11 16.05
CA ASP A 151 4.83 -6.14 15.85
C ASP A 151 5.08 -5.87 14.37
N ALA A 152 5.08 -6.93 13.54
CA ALA A 152 5.21 -6.79 12.10
C ALA A 152 4.06 -6.00 11.47
N GLU A 153 2.84 -6.10 12.00
CA GLU A 153 1.68 -5.35 11.52
C GLU A 153 1.74 -3.88 11.95
N ILE A 154 2.23 -3.59 13.16
CA ILE A 154 2.51 -2.22 13.60
C ILE A 154 3.59 -1.57 12.73
N GLU A 155 4.72 -2.25 12.51
CA GLU A 155 5.80 -1.77 11.62
C GLU A 155 5.27 -1.52 10.20
N ARG A 156 4.37 -2.37 9.70
CA ARG A 156 3.75 -2.22 8.39
C ARG A 156 2.92 -0.94 8.29
N ALA A 157 2.09 -0.65 9.29
CA ALA A 157 1.25 0.55 9.31
C ALA A 157 2.07 1.85 9.42
N LEU A 158 3.13 1.85 10.22
CA LEU A 158 4.02 3.00 10.36
C LEU A 158 4.88 3.22 9.11
N SER A 159 5.45 2.14 8.57
CA SER A 159 6.37 2.26 7.43
C SER A 159 5.70 2.63 6.11
N ILE A 160 4.42 2.28 5.91
CA ILE A 160 3.69 2.67 4.69
C ILE A 160 3.27 4.14 4.72
N SER A 161 3.07 4.69 5.93
CA SER A 161 2.62 6.06 6.13
C SER A 161 3.77 7.08 6.11
N GLU A 162 5.01 6.62 5.94
CA GLU A 162 6.19 7.48 5.84
C GLU A 162 6.64 7.67 4.38
N PRO A 163 6.96 8.90 3.96
CA PRO A 163 7.49 9.12 2.64
C PRO A 163 8.92 8.59 2.54
N VAL A 164 9.17 7.84 1.48
CA VAL A 164 10.49 7.35 1.06
C VAL A 164 11.32 8.50 0.52
N TYR A 165 10.67 9.45 -0.15
CA TYR A 165 11.32 10.63 -0.73
C TYR A 165 10.35 11.82 -0.70
N VAL A 166 10.88 13.00 -0.42
CA VAL A 166 10.14 14.27 -0.41
C VAL A 166 10.95 15.32 -1.14
N ASP A 167 10.33 15.99 -2.10
CA ASP A 167 10.83 17.22 -2.72
C ASP A 167 9.75 18.31 -2.70
N GLN A 168 9.97 19.43 -3.39
CA GLN A 168 9.03 20.55 -3.43
C GLN A 168 7.68 20.22 -4.09
N SER A 169 7.65 19.23 -4.98
CA SER A 169 6.47 18.86 -5.79
C SER A 169 5.87 17.50 -5.41
N ASN A 170 6.67 16.61 -4.85
CA ASN A 170 6.35 15.19 -4.73
C ASN A 170 6.63 14.65 -3.32
N ARG A 171 5.69 13.86 -2.82
CA ARG A 171 5.91 12.92 -1.72
C ARG A 171 5.74 11.51 -2.28
N ILE A 172 6.83 10.75 -2.28
CA ILE A 172 6.86 9.38 -2.78
C ILE A 172 6.79 8.44 -1.60
N PHE A 173 5.78 7.57 -1.60
CA PHE A 173 5.56 6.54 -0.60
C PHE A 173 5.79 5.16 -1.20
N PHE A 174 5.80 4.13 -0.37
CA PHE A 174 5.66 2.76 -0.87
C PHE A 174 4.25 2.55 -1.45
N ALA A 175 4.14 1.72 -2.49
CA ALA A 175 2.87 1.20 -2.95
C ALA A 175 2.29 0.28 -1.86
N SER A 176 1.05 0.52 -1.45
CA SER A 176 0.46 -0.05 -0.24
C SER A 176 -0.22 -1.40 -0.45
N ASN A 177 -0.64 -1.73 -1.67
CA ASN A 177 -1.34 -2.97 -1.98
C ASN A 177 -1.16 -3.41 -3.43
N THR A 178 -1.59 -4.64 -3.74
CA THR A 178 -1.52 -5.26 -5.08
C THR A 178 -2.25 -4.47 -6.15
N PHE A 179 -3.31 -3.72 -5.83
CA PHE A 179 -4.04 -2.91 -6.81
C PHE A 179 -3.19 -1.75 -7.31
N GLU A 180 -2.52 -1.02 -6.41
CA GLU A 180 -1.56 0.04 -6.79
C GLU A 180 -0.38 -0.52 -7.58
N ILE A 181 0.09 -1.73 -7.25
CA ILE A 181 1.11 -2.43 -8.04
C ILE A 181 0.62 -2.68 -9.47
N SER A 182 -0.60 -3.19 -9.66
CA SER A 182 -1.16 -3.41 -11.00
C SER A 182 -1.25 -2.10 -11.79
N LEU A 183 -1.62 -0.98 -11.14
CA LEU A 183 -1.63 0.35 -11.79
C LEU A 183 -0.23 0.76 -12.25
N ASN A 184 0.79 0.58 -11.41
CA ASN A 184 2.18 0.87 -11.78
C ASN A 184 2.68 -0.02 -12.93
N VAL A 185 2.33 -1.32 -12.94
CA VAL A 185 2.68 -2.23 -14.04
C VAL A 185 2.07 -1.73 -15.35
N LEU A 186 0.78 -1.37 -15.34
CA LEU A 186 0.09 -0.84 -16.52
C LEU A 186 0.71 0.48 -16.99
N HIS A 187 0.92 1.44 -16.08
CA HIS A 187 1.52 2.74 -16.41
C HIS A 187 2.93 2.61 -16.96
N TRP A 188 3.76 1.72 -16.40
CA TRP A 188 5.11 1.50 -16.91
C TRP A 188 5.07 1.02 -18.36
N ASN A 189 4.23 0.00 -18.67
CA ASN A 189 4.14 -0.57 -20.02
C ASN A 189 3.61 0.45 -21.03
N GLN A 190 2.56 1.21 -20.68
CA GLN A 190 2.03 2.27 -21.54
C GLN A 190 3.07 3.36 -21.79
N SER A 191 3.80 3.77 -20.76
CA SER A 191 4.85 4.80 -20.88
C SER A 191 6.03 4.31 -21.71
N ALA A 192 6.49 3.08 -21.48
CA ALA A 192 7.62 2.49 -22.20
C ALA A 192 7.33 2.26 -23.70
N ALA A 193 6.06 2.06 -24.07
CA ALA A 193 5.60 1.99 -25.44
C ALA A 193 5.47 3.37 -26.12
N SER A 194 5.35 4.45 -25.34
CA SER A 194 5.31 5.82 -25.87
C SER A 194 6.72 6.33 -26.21
N SER A 195 6.83 7.19 -27.23
CA SER A 195 8.11 7.79 -27.61
C SER A 195 8.71 8.66 -26.51
N ASP A 196 7.86 9.38 -25.77
CA ASP A 196 8.30 10.27 -24.70
C ASP A 196 8.72 9.49 -23.45
N GLY A 197 7.91 8.54 -23.01
CA GLY A 197 8.23 7.69 -21.86
C GLY A 197 9.44 6.77 -22.13
N ALA A 198 9.60 6.25 -23.35
CA ALA A 198 10.79 5.48 -23.72
C ALA A 198 12.07 6.34 -23.64
N ARG A 199 12.00 7.61 -24.07
CA ARG A 199 13.12 8.56 -23.98
C ARG A 199 13.47 8.90 -22.53
N GLN A 200 12.46 9.19 -21.71
CA GLN A 200 12.66 9.51 -20.29
C GLN A 200 13.20 8.30 -19.50
N TRP A 201 12.70 7.10 -19.78
CA TRP A 201 13.14 5.88 -19.10
C TRP A 201 14.55 5.48 -19.51
N GLY A 202 14.88 5.54 -20.80
CA GLY A 202 16.13 5.06 -21.37
C GLY A 202 16.28 3.54 -21.29
N LYS A 203 17.51 3.04 -21.32
CA LYS A 203 17.80 1.60 -21.14
C LYS A 203 18.35 1.33 -19.74
N ARG A 204 17.66 0.50 -18.94
CA ARG A 204 18.03 0.24 -17.54
C ARG A 204 18.32 -1.23 -17.25
N THR A 205 19.32 -1.48 -16.40
CA THR A 205 19.59 -2.83 -15.90
C THR A 205 18.63 -3.18 -14.77
N VAL A 206 17.91 -4.29 -14.88
CA VAL A 206 16.90 -4.71 -13.90
C VAL A 206 17.13 -6.17 -13.47
N THR A 207 17.06 -6.40 -12.17
CA THR A 207 17.21 -7.74 -11.56
C THR A 207 15.86 -8.37 -11.19
N TYR A 208 14.94 -7.56 -10.66
CA TYR A 208 13.66 -8.01 -10.10
C TYR A 208 12.50 -7.40 -10.89
N PHE A 209 11.61 -8.26 -11.37
CA PHE A 209 10.43 -7.89 -12.14
C PHE A 209 9.19 -8.31 -11.39
N VAL A 210 8.14 -7.49 -11.45
CA VAL A 210 6.83 -7.81 -10.87
C VAL A 210 5.93 -8.31 -11.97
N TYR A 211 5.20 -9.38 -11.71
CA TYR A 211 4.15 -9.89 -12.57
C TYR A 211 2.78 -9.45 -12.06
N ASP A 212 1.95 -8.89 -12.95
CA ASP A 212 0.53 -8.64 -12.68
C ASP A 212 -0.33 -9.72 -13.35
N PRO A 213 -0.99 -10.61 -12.59
CA PRO A 213 -1.76 -11.71 -13.15
C PRO A 213 -3.03 -11.26 -13.90
N ARG A 214 -3.48 -10.01 -13.72
CA ARG A 214 -4.69 -9.49 -14.36
C ARG A 214 -4.44 -9.05 -15.80
N SER A 215 -3.38 -8.25 -15.99
CA SER A 215 -2.94 -7.83 -17.31
C SER A 215 -2.02 -8.84 -17.99
N GLU A 216 -1.50 -9.82 -17.23
CA GLU A 216 -0.46 -10.76 -17.65
C GLU A 216 0.84 -10.07 -18.10
N LEU A 217 1.07 -8.83 -17.62
CA LEU A 217 2.25 -8.02 -17.93
C LEU A 217 3.29 -8.07 -16.81
N PHE A 218 4.50 -7.61 -17.16
CA PHE A 218 5.60 -7.44 -16.22
C PHE A 218 6.05 -5.98 -16.16
N ALA A 219 6.73 -5.59 -15.09
CA ALA A 219 7.43 -4.32 -15.00
C ALA A 219 8.59 -4.37 -13.99
N PRO A 220 9.56 -3.44 -14.06
CA PRO A 220 10.64 -3.34 -13.07
C PRO A 220 10.10 -3.11 -11.65
N SER A 221 10.49 -3.97 -10.70
CA SER A 221 10.01 -3.89 -9.30
C SER A 221 10.28 -2.56 -8.63
N LYS A 222 11.44 -1.94 -8.87
CA LYS A 222 11.77 -0.63 -8.30
C LYS A 222 10.79 0.45 -8.77
N PHE A 223 10.29 0.40 -10.00
CA PHE A 223 9.26 1.34 -10.47
C PHE A 223 7.93 1.06 -9.76
N CYS A 224 7.55 -0.22 -9.66
CA CYS A 224 6.27 -0.61 -9.10
C CYS A 224 6.16 -0.46 -7.57
N ALA A 225 7.27 -0.43 -6.84
CA ALA A 225 7.27 -0.42 -5.38
C ALA A 225 6.85 0.91 -4.75
N PHE A 226 6.72 1.98 -5.52
CA PHE A 226 6.51 3.33 -5.00
C PHE A 226 5.35 4.04 -5.68
N MET A 227 4.76 5.00 -4.97
CA MET A 227 3.58 5.75 -5.40
C MET A 227 3.74 7.24 -5.03
N PRO A 228 3.53 8.17 -5.97
CA PRO A 228 3.39 9.57 -5.64
C PRO A 228 2.04 9.81 -4.94
N ILE A 229 2.06 10.58 -3.85
CA ILE A 229 0.86 11.10 -3.20
C ILE A 229 1.01 12.62 -3.18
N ALA A 230 0.08 13.31 -3.84
CA ALA A 230 0.11 14.76 -3.95
C ALA A 230 0.01 15.43 -2.57
N SER A 231 0.83 16.45 -2.35
CA SER A 231 0.70 17.34 -1.19
C SER A 231 -0.56 18.20 -1.32
N ILE A 232 -1.28 18.41 -0.22
CA ILE A 232 -2.46 19.30 -0.13
C ILE A 232 -2.11 20.71 -0.63
N ALA A 233 -0.87 21.17 -0.45
CA ALA A 233 -0.44 22.49 -0.88
C ALA A 233 -0.39 22.65 -2.42
N GLY A 234 -0.14 21.56 -3.17
CA GLY A 234 -0.05 21.60 -4.64
C GLY A 234 -1.39 21.43 -5.36
N SER A 235 -2.42 20.92 -4.68
CA SER A 235 -3.72 20.61 -5.27
C SER A 235 -4.66 21.82 -5.38
N MET A 236 -4.45 22.87 -4.59
CA MET A 236 -5.27 24.10 -4.65
C MET A 236 -4.76 25.13 -5.67
N GLU A 237 -3.49 25.10 -6.05
CA GLU A 237 -2.91 26.10 -6.97
C GLU A 237 -2.95 25.68 -8.46
N SER A 238 -3.11 24.39 -8.76
CA SER A 238 -3.07 23.89 -10.14
C SER A 238 -4.45 23.43 -10.61
N GLY A 239 -5.15 24.33 -11.30
CA GLY A 239 -6.33 23.98 -12.10
C GLY A 239 -6.02 22.78 -12.98
N ALA A 240 -6.72 21.67 -12.75
CA ALA A 240 -6.55 20.41 -13.45
C ALA A 240 -5.13 19.81 -13.40
N SER A 241 -4.53 19.65 -12.23
CA SER A 241 -3.42 18.69 -12.09
C SER A 241 -3.92 17.29 -12.47
N LYS A 242 -3.39 16.75 -13.57
CA LYS A 242 -3.51 15.35 -13.98
C LYS A 242 -2.88 14.49 -12.89
N THR A 243 -3.60 14.26 -11.79
CA THR A 243 -3.19 13.33 -10.74
C THR A 243 -3.25 11.92 -11.31
N THR A 244 -2.11 11.49 -11.84
CA THR A 244 -1.87 10.13 -12.28
C THR A 244 -2.08 9.19 -11.10
N LEU A 245 -2.83 8.12 -11.36
CA LEU A 245 -3.21 7.12 -10.36
C LEU A 245 -2.09 6.13 -10.03
N GLY A 246 -0.83 6.51 -10.26
CA GLY A 246 0.35 5.65 -10.14
C GLY A 246 1.64 6.41 -10.41
N MET A 247 2.76 5.73 -10.19
CA MET A 247 4.10 6.20 -10.55
C MET A 247 4.17 6.53 -12.05
N THR A 248 4.78 7.66 -12.39
CA THR A 248 5.11 8.03 -13.77
C THR A 248 6.61 7.94 -14.01
N MET A 249 7.02 7.92 -15.29
CA MET A 249 8.45 7.98 -15.64
C MET A 249 9.09 9.31 -15.19
N ALA A 250 8.32 10.41 -15.20
CA ALA A 250 8.79 11.71 -14.75
C ALA A 250 9.07 11.69 -13.24
N ASP A 251 8.11 11.21 -12.43
CA ASP A 251 8.28 11.09 -10.97
C ASP A 251 9.43 10.13 -10.63
N TYR A 252 9.54 9.01 -11.35
CA TYR A 252 10.60 8.04 -11.11
C TYR A 252 11.99 8.62 -11.42
N CYS A 253 12.11 9.41 -12.49
CA CYS A 253 13.37 9.99 -12.93
C CYS A 253 13.75 11.27 -12.18
N SER A 254 12.82 11.93 -11.49
CA SER A 254 13.11 13.12 -10.67
C SER A 254 13.76 12.76 -9.33
N ILE A 255 13.61 11.52 -8.86
CA ILE A 255 14.19 11.06 -7.60
C ILE A 255 15.71 10.95 -7.73
N ASP A 256 16.43 11.51 -6.75
CA ASP A 256 17.89 11.44 -6.69
C ASP A 256 18.39 9.98 -6.73
N ALA A 257 19.35 9.71 -7.61
CA ALA A 257 19.97 8.39 -7.75
C ALA A 257 20.66 7.92 -6.45
N ASN A 258 21.02 8.83 -5.56
CA ASN A 258 21.65 8.56 -4.26
C ASN A 258 20.64 8.40 -3.11
N GLU A 259 19.33 8.53 -3.35
CA GLU A 259 18.32 8.27 -2.32
C GLU A 259 18.30 6.77 -2.00
N HIS A 260 19.01 6.40 -0.93
CA HIS A 260 19.20 5.03 -0.48
C HIS A 260 17.88 4.29 -0.16
N ARG A 261 16.82 5.01 0.24
CA ARG A 261 15.50 4.42 0.47
C ARG A 261 14.78 4.08 -0.84
N PHE A 262 15.16 4.75 -1.93
CA PHE A 262 14.70 4.46 -3.28
C PHE A 262 15.69 3.50 -3.98
N ASP A 263 15.77 2.26 -3.50
CA ASP A 263 16.67 1.23 -4.02
C ASP A 263 15.93 -0.07 -4.43
N GLY A 264 16.52 -0.82 -5.36
CA GLY A 264 15.96 -2.09 -5.84
C GLY A 264 15.91 -3.18 -4.76
N SER A 265 16.86 -3.20 -3.82
CA SER A 265 16.84 -4.15 -2.70
C SER A 265 15.77 -3.79 -1.67
N VAL A 266 15.52 -2.49 -1.46
CA VAL A 266 14.44 -1.97 -0.61
C VAL A 266 13.09 -2.32 -1.23
N ALA A 267 12.91 -2.05 -2.53
CA ALA A 267 11.72 -2.46 -3.28
C ALA A 267 11.44 -3.96 -3.14
N ARG A 268 12.45 -4.82 -3.33
CA ARG A 268 12.32 -6.27 -3.15
C ARG A 268 11.86 -6.64 -1.73
N LYS A 269 12.47 -6.07 -0.69
CA LYS A 269 12.09 -6.33 0.70
C LYS A 269 10.65 -5.92 0.96
N HIS A 270 10.21 -4.77 0.43
CA HIS A 270 8.83 -4.30 0.52
C HIS A 270 7.83 -5.31 -0.07
N PHE A 271 8.07 -5.79 -1.30
CA PHE A 271 7.23 -6.82 -1.91
C PHE A 271 7.12 -8.09 -1.07
N LEU A 272 8.26 -8.64 -0.62
CA LEU A 272 8.29 -9.91 0.08
C LEU A 272 7.74 -9.84 1.52
N ARG A 273 8.09 -8.78 2.26
CA ARG A 273 7.77 -8.67 3.69
C ARG A 273 6.48 -7.92 3.96
N ARG A 274 6.04 -7.05 3.05
CA ARG A 274 4.89 -6.16 3.28
C ARG A 274 3.69 -6.40 2.40
N LEU A 275 3.90 -6.82 1.16
CA LEU A 275 2.80 -7.08 0.24
C LEU A 275 2.45 -8.56 0.08
N GLY A 276 3.22 -9.47 0.71
CA GLY A 276 2.99 -10.92 0.59
C GLY A 276 3.34 -11.48 -0.78
N TYR A 277 4.21 -10.82 -1.54
CA TYR A 277 4.71 -11.39 -2.80
C TYR A 277 5.72 -12.49 -2.49
N ARG A 278 5.86 -13.43 -3.43
CA ARG A 278 6.88 -14.47 -3.41
C ARG A 278 7.83 -14.30 -4.60
N LEU A 279 9.07 -14.71 -4.40
CA LEU A 279 10.04 -14.80 -5.48
C LEU A 279 9.85 -16.15 -6.17
N LEU A 280 9.53 -16.15 -7.46
CA LEU A 280 9.37 -17.36 -8.24
C LEU A 280 10.67 -17.67 -8.99
N PRO A 281 11.29 -18.83 -8.74
CA PRO A 281 12.33 -19.39 -9.59
C PRO A 281 11.80 -19.65 -11.02
N THR A 282 12.66 -19.46 -12.02
CA THR A 282 12.26 -19.55 -13.44
C THR A 282 11.85 -20.96 -13.90
N ASP A 283 12.23 -21.98 -13.14
CA ASP A 283 11.95 -23.41 -13.33
C ASP A 283 10.60 -23.85 -12.74
N GLU A 284 10.05 -23.13 -11.76
CA GLU A 284 8.77 -23.49 -11.14
C GLU A 284 7.55 -23.22 -12.03
N SER A 285 7.64 -22.27 -12.99
CA SER A 285 6.55 -21.98 -13.93
C SER A 285 7.07 -21.68 -15.34
N PRO A 286 7.27 -22.73 -16.18
CA PRO A 286 7.76 -22.57 -17.54
C PRO A 286 6.88 -21.67 -18.41
N ARG A 287 5.55 -21.73 -18.22
CA ARG A 287 4.59 -20.89 -18.95
C ARG A 287 4.76 -19.41 -18.60
N LEU A 288 4.88 -19.08 -17.32
CA LEU A 288 5.10 -17.70 -16.89
C LEU A 288 6.44 -17.18 -17.41
N PHE A 289 7.48 -18.02 -17.36
CA PHE A 289 8.80 -17.64 -17.87
C PHE A 289 8.81 -17.44 -19.39
N SER A 290 8.06 -18.24 -20.16
CA SER A 290 7.88 -17.99 -21.60
C SER A 290 7.26 -16.62 -21.85
N ARG A 291 6.17 -16.29 -21.16
CA ARG A 291 5.53 -14.97 -21.25
C ARG A 291 6.49 -13.84 -20.89
N PHE A 292 7.31 -14.04 -19.85
CA PHE A 292 8.32 -13.07 -19.46
C PHE A 292 9.36 -12.84 -20.57
N LYS A 293 9.80 -13.89 -21.27
CA LYS A 293 10.71 -13.76 -22.42
C LYS A 293 10.08 -12.97 -23.56
N ASP A 294 8.83 -13.27 -23.91
CA ASP A 294 8.12 -12.56 -24.97
C ASP A 294 7.97 -11.08 -24.64
N TRP A 295 7.57 -10.79 -23.40
CA TRP A 295 7.50 -9.42 -22.89
C TRP A 295 8.86 -8.71 -22.91
N LEU A 296 9.94 -9.41 -22.51
CA LEU A 296 11.28 -8.84 -22.47
C LEU A 296 11.81 -8.52 -23.87
N GLU A 297 11.53 -9.39 -24.86
CA GLU A 297 11.92 -9.14 -26.25
C GLU A 297 11.23 -7.88 -26.80
N ALA A 298 9.92 -7.72 -26.50
CA ALA A 298 9.17 -6.52 -26.87
C ALA A 298 9.75 -5.23 -26.23
N HIS A 299 10.41 -5.34 -25.06
CA HIS A 299 10.96 -4.21 -24.30
C HIS A 299 12.51 -4.19 -24.26
N ARG A 300 13.18 -4.89 -25.19
CA ARG A 300 14.66 -5.05 -25.18
C ARG A 300 15.44 -3.74 -25.33
N GLN A 301 14.80 -2.68 -25.81
CA GLN A 301 15.40 -1.35 -25.91
C GLN A 301 15.39 -0.60 -24.58
N GLN A 302 14.40 -0.89 -23.73
CA GLN A 302 14.17 -0.23 -22.44
C GLN A 302 14.76 -1.02 -21.27
N VAL A 303 14.88 -2.34 -21.41
CA VAL A 303 15.30 -3.25 -20.33
C VAL A 303 16.53 -4.05 -20.72
N ARG A 304 17.51 -4.08 -19.81
CA ARG A 304 18.61 -5.04 -19.80
C ARG A 304 18.48 -5.90 -18.54
N VAL A 305 18.48 -7.22 -18.68
CA VAL A 305 18.48 -8.11 -17.51
C VAL A 305 19.85 -8.13 -16.87
N HIS A 306 19.91 -8.07 -15.54
CA HIS A 306 21.16 -8.15 -14.79
C HIS A 306 21.86 -9.51 -14.99
N PRO A 307 23.22 -9.59 -15.03
CA PRO A 307 23.95 -10.84 -15.25
C PRO A 307 23.64 -11.97 -14.25
N ARG A 308 23.22 -11.61 -13.03
CA ARG A 308 22.78 -12.54 -11.97
C ARG A 308 21.37 -13.15 -12.21
N ARG A 309 20.86 -13.10 -13.44
CA ARG A 309 19.52 -13.54 -13.90
C ARG A 309 18.36 -12.67 -13.41
N ALA A 310 17.26 -12.75 -14.15
CA ALA A 310 15.98 -12.14 -13.78
C ALA A 310 15.29 -12.95 -12.69
N HIS A 311 14.63 -12.27 -11.76
CA HIS A 311 13.77 -12.88 -10.76
C HIS A 311 12.37 -12.29 -10.85
N LEU A 312 11.35 -13.13 -10.74
CA LEU A 312 9.96 -12.72 -10.85
C LEU A 312 9.33 -12.65 -9.45
N LEU A 313 8.74 -11.51 -9.12
CA LEU A 313 7.91 -11.29 -7.95
C LEU A 313 6.46 -11.51 -8.36
N VAL A 314 5.81 -12.49 -7.76
CA VAL A 314 4.42 -12.85 -8.04
C VAL A 314 3.57 -12.72 -6.75
N PRO A 315 2.31 -12.31 -6.84
CA PRO A 315 1.40 -12.36 -5.68
C PRO A 315 1.27 -13.80 -5.14
N ALA A 316 1.12 -13.98 -3.82
CA ALA A 316 1.05 -15.30 -3.18
C ALA A 316 0.01 -16.25 -3.80
N HIS A 317 -1.11 -15.71 -4.29
CA HIS A 317 -2.25 -16.48 -4.81
C HIS A 317 -2.11 -16.91 -6.28
N VAL A 318 -1.01 -16.55 -6.95
CA VAL A 318 -0.74 -16.94 -8.34
C VAL A 318 0.06 -18.24 -8.33
N SER A 319 -0.51 -19.29 -8.92
CA SER A 319 0.11 -20.60 -9.15
C SER A 319 1.01 -20.59 -10.39
#